data_AF-A0A930H8N0-F1
#
_entry.id   AF-A0A930H8N0-F1
#
_cell.length_a   1.000
_cell.length_b   1.000
_cell.length_c   1.000
_cell.angle_alpha   90.00
_cell.angle_beta   90.00
_cell.angle_gamma   90.00
#
_symmetry.space_group_name_H-M   'P 1'
#
loop_
_entity.id
_entity.type
_entity.pdbx_description
1 polymer ?
#
loop_
_entity_poly.entity_id
_entity_poly.type
_entity_poly.pdbx_seq_one_letter_code
_entity_poly.pdbx_strand_id
1 'polypeptide(L)' 'MEKKIIIAPSLLAADFSNLREEISEVEKHGAEYLHLDVMDGNYVP' A
#
# COMPACT_ATOMS: atom_id res chain seq x y z
N MET A 1 -12.97 -17.68 16.11
CA MET A 1 -12.69 -17.40 14.69
C MET A 1 -11.24 -16.97 14.60
N GLU A 2 -10.42 -17.67 13.82
CA GLU A 2 -9.04 -17.23 13.58
C GLU A 2 -9.05 -15.94 12.76
N LYS A 3 -8.17 -15.02 13.12
CA LYS A 3 -8.04 -13.72 12.46
C LYS A 3 -7.22 -13.95 11.18
N LYS A 4 -7.78 -13.60 10.02
CA LYS A 4 -7.06 -13.64 8.74
C LYS A 4 -5.85 -12.70 8.82
N ILE A 5 -4.66 -13.20 8.49
CA ILE A 5 -3.46 -12.36 8.32
C ILE A 5 -3.58 -11.65 6.98
N ILE A 6 -3.37 -10.34 6.97
CA ILE A 6 -3.44 -9.48 5.79
C ILE A 6 -2.07 -8.85 5.59
N ILE A 7 -1.57 -8.89 4.36
CA ILE A 7 -0.39 -8.14 3.93
C ILE A 7 -0.88 -6.97 3.07
N ALA A 8 -0.58 -5.74 3.48
CA ALA A 8 -0.99 -4.52 2.79
C ALA A 8 0.25 -3.69 2.40
N PRO A 9 0.72 -3.75 1.14
CA PRO A 9 1.88 -2.99 0.68
C PRO A 9 1.67 -1.49 0.85
N SER A 10 2.69 -0.76 1.31
CA SER A 10 2.61 0.70 1.45
C SER A 10 2.77 1.39 0.11
N LEU A 11 1.77 2.21 -0.26
CA LEU A 11 1.79 2.99 -1.49
C LEU A 11 2.88 4.08 -1.48
N LEU A 12 3.32 4.50 -0.29
CA LEU A 12 4.41 5.46 -0.12
C LEU A 12 5.73 4.95 -0.73
N ALA A 13 5.93 3.63 -0.76
CA ALA A 13 7.12 3.00 -1.30
C ALA A 13 7.07 2.73 -2.83
N ALA A 14 5.93 2.96 -3.47
CA ALA A 14 5.75 2.71 -4.91
C ALA A 14 6.41 3.78 -5.78
N ASP A 15 6.70 3.45 -7.04
CA ASP A 15 7.02 4.45 -8.05
C ASP A 15 5.76 5.22 -8.48
N PHE A 16 5.62 6.45 -7.99
CA PHE A 16 4.48 7.33 -8.30
C PHE A 16 4.40 7.72 -9.78
N SER A 17 5.50 7.65 -10.54
CA SER A 17 5.48 7.90 -11.98
C SER A 17 4.81 6.76 -12.76
N ASN A 18 4.70 5.58 -12.15
CA ASN A 18 4.16 4.36 -12.74
C ASN A 18 3.13 3.65 -11.84
N LEU A 19 2.35 4.43 -11.09
CA LEU A 19 1.51 3.95 -9.99
C LEU A 19 0.52 2.84 -10.40
N ARG A 20 0.01 2.89 -11.63
CA ARG A 20 -0.93 1.88 -12.15
C ARG A 20 -0.29 0.50 -12.20
N GLU A 21 0.90 0.41 -12.78
CA GLU A 21 1.63 -0.84 -12.95
C GLU A 21 2.10 -1.38 -11.59
N GLU A 22 2.61 -0.51 -10.71
CA GLU A 22 2.98 -0.86 -9.33
C GLU A 22 1.81 -1.47 -8.55
N ILE A 23 0.62 -0.84 -8.60
CA ILE A 23 -0.59 -1.37 -7.96
C ILE A 23 -1.02 -2.70 -8.59
N SER A 24 -1.02 -2.78 -9.93
CA SER A 24 -1.43 -3.99 -10.65
C SER A 24 -0.52 -5.18 -10.34
N GLU A 25 0.77 -4.93 -10.11
CA GLU A 25 1.75 -5.94 -9.74
C GLU A 25 1.40 -6.56 -8.38
N VAL A 26 1.17 -5.72 -7.36
CA VAL A 26 0.90 -6.22 -6.00
C VAL A 26 -0.48 -6.87 -5.88
N GLU A 27 -1.49 -6.35 -6.58
CA GLU A 27 -2.82 -6.95 -6.68
C GLU A 27 -2.74 -8.34 -7.31
N LYS A 28 -1.96 -8.49 -8.39
CA LYS A 28 -1.72 -9.78 -9.05
C LYS A 28 -1.04 -10.80 -8.12
N HIS A 29 -0.23 -10.34 -7.16
CA HIS A 29 0.41 -11.19 -6.15
C HIS A 29 -0.41 -11.37 -4.87
N GLY A 30 -1.67 -10.92 -4.86
CA GLY A 30 -2.63 -11.23 -3.80
C GLY A 30 -2.73 -10.19 -2.69
N ALA A 31 -2.24 -8.97 -2.91
CA ALA A 31 -2.53 -7.86 -2.01
C ALA A 31 -4.04 -7.59 -2.00
N GLU A 32 -4.68 -7.71 -0.83
CA GLU A 32 -6.10 -7.42 -0.63
C GLU A 32 -6.34 -5.96 -0.29
N TYR A 33 -5.34 -5.30 0.28
CA TYR A 33 -5.37 -3.89 0.66
C TYR A 33 -4.06 -3.21 0.26
N LEU A 34 -4.15 -1.91 0.02
CA LEU A 34 -3.01 -1.00 -0.04
C LEU A 34 -2.96 -0.21 1.27
N HIS A 35 -1.76 -0.06 1.83
CA HIS A 35 -1.54 0.79 2.99
C HIS A 35 -1.24 2.23 2.54
N LEU A 36 -2.05 3.19 2.98
CA LEU A 36 -1.93 4.60 2.64
C LEU A 36 -1.60 5.41 3.89
N ASP A 37 -0.37 5.90 3.94
CA ASP A 37 0.11 6.77 5.00
C ASP A 37 -0.13 8.23 4.61
N VAL A 38 -1.13 8.88 5.22
CA VAL A 38 -1.38 10.31 5.02
C VAL A 38 -0.60 11.11 6.07
N MET A 39 0.25 12.00 5.58
CA MET A 39 1.15 12.81 6.40
C MET A 39 0.84 14.29 6.16
N ASP A 40 0.59 15.04 7.24
CA ASP A 40 0.17 16.45 7.17
C ASP A 40 1.31 17.46 7.40
N GLY A 41 2.52 16.98 7.70
CA GLY A 41 3.68 17.80 8.03
C GLY A 41 3.64 18.45 9.43
N ASN A 42 2.53 18.30 10.19
CA ASN A 42 2.43 18.78 11.58
C ASN A 42 2.63 17.65 12.59
N TYR A 43 2.05 16.48 12.30
CA TYR A 43 2.17 15.29 13.16
C TYR A 43 3.47 14.52 12.90
N VAL A 44 3.96 14.55 11.66
CA VAL A 44 5.22 13.94 11.22
C VAL A 44 6.05 14.97 10.45
N PRO A 45 7.40 14.89 10.48
CA PRO A 45 8.26 15.79 9.72
C PRO A 45 8.14 15.63 8.20
#